data_AF-A0A5D0TSQ3-F1
#
_entry.id   AF-A0A5D0TSQ3-F1
#
_cell.length_a   1.000
_cell.length_b   1.000
_cell.length_c   1.000
_cell.angle_alpha   90.00
_cell.angle_beta   90.00
_cell.angle_gamma   90.00
#
_symmetry.space_group_name_H-M   'P 1'
#
loop_
_entity.id
_entity.type
_entity.pdbx_description
1 polymer ?
#
loop_
_entity_poly.entity_id
_entity_poly.type
_entity_poly.pdbx_seq_one_letter_code
_entity_poly.pdbx_strand_id
1 'polypeptide(L)'
;MSWTEDDDLKILLCAALVGAAALWWARRRWVARPRVDELGRVVAQAYESEWTDRFGVTAEALHAALAENGDSVLRERIDRAIGAVDLAFESGADGAVAATVVVDDEGGARSTARLSLPWEDVPQGVRADLLRNGASPALRSWRAAA
;
A
#
# COMPACT_ATOMS: atom_id res chain seq x y z
N MET A 1 -9.04 -19.00 41.79
CA MET A 1 -9.16 -18.73 40.34
C MET A 1 -8.83 -17.26 40.12
N SER A 2 -7.63 -16.97 39.62
CA SER A 2 -7.18 -15.66 39.11
C SER A 2 -5.74 -15.88 38.62
N TRP A 3 -5.59 -16.42 37.42
CA TRP A 3 -4.28 -16.67 36.77
C TRP A 3 -4.47 -16.78 35.25
N THR A 4 -5.27 -15.87 34.68
CA THR A 4 -5.52 -15.81 33.22
C THR A 4 -5.48 -14.39 32.69
N GLU A 5 -5.94 -13.38 33.45
CA GLU A 5 -5.95 -11.97 32.95
C GLU A 5 -4.57 -11.35 32.78
N ASP A 6 -3.56 -11.76 33.55
CA ASP A 6 -2.23 -11.11 33.54
C ASP A 6 -1.36 -11.58 32.36
N ASP A 7 -1.55 -12.82 31.90
CA ASP A 7 -0.79 -13.40 30.78
C ASP A 7 -1.32 -12.93 29.43
N ASP A 8 -2.64 -12.77 29.26
CA ASP A 8 -3.23 -12.22 28.03
C ASP A 8 -2.80 -10.77 27.79
N LEU A 9 -2.70 -9.98 28.85
CA LEU A 9 -2.26 -8.58 28.76
C LEU A 9 -0.77 -8.47 28.40
N LYS A 10 0.07 -9.38 28.92
CA LYS A 10 1.49 -9.49 28.54
C LYS A 10 1.68 -9.97 27.10
N ILE A 11 0.85 -10.91 26.64
CA ILE A 11 0.88 -11.41 25.25
C ILE A 11 0.46 -10.30 24.29
N LEU A 12 -0.59 -9.53 24.60
CA LEU A 12 -1.03 -8.39 23.79
C LEU A 12 0.02 -7.27 23.77
N LEU A 13 0.67 -6.98 24.90
CA LEU A 13 1.74 -5.98 24.97
C LEU A 13 2.98 -6.42 24.17
N CYS A 14 3.36 -7.70 24.26
CA CYS A 14 4.44 -8.27 23.46
C CYS A 14 4.11 -8.27 21.96
N ALA A 15 2.87 -8.60 21.58
CA ALA A 15 2.43 -8.56 20.18
C ALA A 15 2.43 -7.13 19.62
N ALA A 16 2.01 -6.14 20.42
CA ALA A 16 2.04 -4.73 20.03
C ALA A 16 3.47 -4.19 19.90
N LEU A 17 4.37 -4.57 20.80
CA LEU A 17 5.78 -4.17 20.75
C LEU A 17 6.54 -4.84 19.61
N VAL A 18 6.29 -6.12 19.33
CA VAL A 18 6.85 -6.82 18.16
C VAL A 18 6.27 -6.25 16.86
N GLY A 19 4.97 -5.93 16.82
CA GLY A 19 4.33 -5.27 15.68
C GLY A 19 4.92 -3.89 15.40
N ALA A 20 5.09 -3.05 16.41
CA ALA A 20 5.70 -1.72 16.28
C ALA A 20 7.18 -1.79 15.91
N ALA A 21 7.94 -2.73 16.49
CA ALA A 21 9.35 -2.93 16.15
C ALA A 21 9.51 -3.49 14.74
N ALA A 22 8.65 -4.40 14.29
CA ALA A 22 8.63 -4.92 12.92
C ALA A 22 8.22 -3.85 11.90
N LEU A 23 7.22 -3.01 12.22
CA LEU A 23 6.85 -1.84 11.41
C LEU A 23 7.97 -0.80 11.35
N TRP A 24 8.68 -0.58 12.45
CA TRP A 24 9.82 0.34 12.50
C TRP A 24 11.04 -0.22 11.75
N TRP A 25 11.34 -1.52 11.88
CA TRP A 25 12.39 -2.20 11.12
C TRP A 25 12.06 -2.30 9.63
N ALA A 26 10.79 -2.54 9.29
CA ALA A 26 10.29 -2.47 7.91
C ALA A 26 10.34 -1.02 7.39
N ARG A 27 10.06 0.00 8.21
CA ARG A 27 10.28 1.40 7.80
C ARG A 27 11.75 1.72 7.51
N ARG A 28 12.69 1.11 8.24
CA ARG A 28 14.11 1.46 8.18
C ARG A 28 14.92 0.67 7.14
N ARG A 29 14.50 -0.54 6.77
CA ARG A 29 15.25 -1.41 5.84
C ARG A 29 14.92 -1.20 4.36
N TRP A 30 13.96 -0.35 4.04
CA TRP A 30 13.47 -0.17 2.69
C TRP A 30 14.03 1.14 2.15
N VAL A 31 15.30 1.07 1.76
CA VAL A 31 15.94 1.98 0.79
C VAL A 31 14.89 2.32 -0.26
N ALA A 32 14.71 3.61 -0.60
CA ALA A 32 13.80 4.10 -1.63
C ALA A 32 13.85 3.15 -2.85
N ARG A 33 12.93 2.18 -2.89
CA ARG A 33 12.92 1.21 -3.97
C ARG A 33 12.27 1.93 -5.14
N PRO A 34 12.88 1.88 -6.33
CA PRO A 34 12.26 2.43 -7.52
C PRO A 34 10.84 1.87 -7.63
N ARG A 35 9.91 2.78 -7.94
CA ARG A 35 8.49 2.49 -8.06
C ARG A 35 8.31 1.30 -9.02
N VAL A 36 7.61 0.27 -8.56
CA VAL A 36 7.23 -0.86 -9.43
C VAL A 36 5.92 -0.46 -10.11
N ASP A 37 5.93 -0.36 -11.44
CA ASP A 37 4.83 0.20 -12.23
C ASP A 37 3.49 -0.50 -11.99
N GLU A 38 3.52 -1.81 -11.67
CA GLU A 38 2.33 -2.60 -11.36
C GLU A 38 1.55 -2.07 -10.13
N LEU A 39 2.23 -1.42 -9.17
CA LEU A 39 1.57 -0.83 -7.99
C LEU A 39 0.91 0.50 -8.31
N GLY A 40 1.41 1.24 -9.30
CA GLY A 40 0.87 2.52 -9.72
C GLY A 40 -0.58 2.43 -10.16
N ARG A 41 -0.94 1.34 -10.86
CA ARG A 41 -2.32 1.07 -11.29
C ARG A 41 -3.28 0.86 -10.12
N VAL A 42 -2.87 0.08 -9.12
CA VAL A 42 -3.68 -0.20 -7.92
C VAL A 42 -3.97 1.11 -7.17
N VAL A 43 -2.96 1.97 -7.04
CA VAL A 43 -3.11 3.28 -6.39
C VAL A 43 -3.99 4.21 -7.21
N ALA A 44 -3.78 4.26 -8.55
CA ALA A 44 -4.60 5.06 -9.46
C ALA A 44 -6.09 4.69 -9.35
N GLN A 45 -6.40 3.38 -9.31
CA GLN A 45 -7.77 2.89 -9.15
C GLN A 45 -8.34 3.22 -7.77
N ALA A 46 -7.52 3.08 -6.70
CA ALA A 46 -7.96 3.33 -5.32
C ALA A 46 -8.32 4.80 -5.07
N TYR A 47 -7.61 5.72 -5.72
CA TYR A 47 -7.73 7.17 -5.53
C TYR A 47 -8.24 7.91 -6.75
N GLU A 48 -8.84 7.21 -7.72
CA GLU A 48 -9.16 7.77 -9.03
C GLU A 48 -9.90 9.09 -8.91
N SER A 49 -11.07 9.11 -8.27
CA SER A 49 -11.89 10.31 -8.13
C SER A 49 -11.19 11.44 -7.35
N GLU A 50 -10.53 11.10 -6.23
CA GLU A 50 -9.86 12.10 -5.39
C GLU A 50 -8.71 12.77 -6.15
N TRP A 51 -7.92 11.99 -6.88
CA TRP A 51 -6.72 12.49 -7.53
C TRP A 51 -7.02 13.13 -8.88
N THR A 52 -8.03 12.67 -9.62
CA THR A 52 -8.50 13.40 -10.81
C THR A 52 -8.94 14.80 -10.44
N ASP A 53 -9.67 14.95 -9.33
CA ASP A 53 -10.13 16.24 -8.84
C ASP A 53 -8.96 17.09 -8.31
N ARG A 54 -8.07 16.49 -7.50
CA ARG A 54 -6.91 17.18 -6.91
C ARG A 54 -5.91 17.68 -7.95
N PHE A 55 -5.62 16.88 -8.97
CA PHE A 55 -4.60 17.21 -9.97
C PHE A 55 -5.17 17.86 -11.23
N GLY A 56 -6.49 17.88 -11.40
CA GLY A 56 -7.18 18.45 -12.55
C GLY A 56 -6.92 17.66 -13.83
N VAL A 57 -6.93 16.33 -13.75
CA VAL A 57 -6.59 15.41 -14.85
C VAL A 57 -7.67 14.37 -15.04
N THR A 58 -7.73 13.73 -16.20
CA THR A 58 -8.64 12.60 -16.44
C THR A 58 -8.14 11.35 -15.73
N ALA A 59 -9.04 10.39 -15.47
CA ALA A 59 -8.66 9.08 -14.95
C ALA A 59 -7.61 8.41 -15.86
N GLU A 60 -7.79 8.47 -17.18
CA GLU A 60 -6.83 7.94 -18.15
C GLU A 60 -5.45 8.57 -18.01
N ALA A 61 -5.36 9.90 -17.87
CA ALA A 61 -4.09 10.60 -17.67
C ALA A 61 -3.44 10.23 -16.33
N LEU A 62 -4.25 10.04 -15.28
CA LEU A 62 -3.78 9.56 -13.98
C LEU A 62 -3.21 8.15 -14.08
N HIS A 63 -3.95 7.19 -14.67
CA HIS A 63 -3.50 5.82 -14.89
C HIS A 63 -2.23 5.78 -15.75
N ALA A 64 -2.18 6.59 -16.81
CA ALA A 64 -1.02 6.69 -17.68
C ALA A 64 0.21 7.21 -16.93
N ALA A 65 0.10 8.32 -16.19
CA ALA A 65 1.22 8.89 -15.43
C ALA A 65 1.80 7.90 -14.40
N LEU A 66 0.97 7.04 -13.83
CA LEU A 66 1.37 6.04 -12.86
C LEU A 66 1.81 4.70 -13.48
N ALA A 67 1.76 4.55 -14.81
CA ALA A 67 2.28 3.41 -15.56
C ALA A 67 3.72 3.62 -16.05
N GLU A 68 4.38 2.53 -16.48
CA GLU A 68 5.74 2.52 -17.05
C GLU A 68 5.76 3.42 -18.31
N ASN A 69 6.59 4.47 -18.32
CA ASN A 69 6.70 5.48 -19.40
C ASN A 69 5.53 6.48 -19.58
N GLY A 70 4.66 6.61 -18.58
CA GLY A 70 3.69 7.72 -18.48
C GLY A 70 4.28 9.13 -18.45
N ASP A 71 3.40 10.14 -18.49
CA ASP A 71 3.73 11.56 -18.34
C ASP A 71 4.59 11.80 -17.09
N SER A 72 5.89 12.05 -17.31
CA SER A 72 6.87 12.26 -16.25
C SER A 72 6.58 13.50 -15.42
N VAL A 73 6.00 14.54 -16.02
CA VAL A 73 5.70 15.80 -15.33
C VAL A 73 4.52 15.60 -14.37
N LEU A 74 3.45 14.95 -14.82
CA LEU A 74 2.34 14.61 -13.94
C LEU A 74 2.77 13.63 -12.86
N ARG A 75 3.59 12.63 -13.21
CA ARG A 75 4.16 11.70 -12.23
C ARG A 75 4.95 12.42 -11.15
N GLU A 76 5.88 13.30 -11.50
CA GLU A 76 6.67 14.08 -10.54
C GLU A 76 5.79 14.98 -9.66
N ARG A 77 4.70 15.54 -10.21
CA ARG A 77 3.73 16.32 -9.43
C ARG A 77 3.01 15.46 -8.39
N ILE A 78 2.61 14.24 -8.78
CA ILE A 78 1.95 13.27 -7.89
C ILE A 78 2.93 12.82 -6.80
N ASP A 79 4.16 12.45 -7.19
CA ASP A 79 5.21 12.01 -6.28
C ASP A 79 5.60 13.13 -5.30
N ARG A 80 5.68 14.40 -5.74
CA ARG A 80 5.93 15.52 -4.82
C ARG A 80 4.80 15.69 -3.80
N ALA A 81 3.56 15.59 -4.25
CA ALA A 81 2.41 15.72 -3.37
C ALA A 81 2.29 14.55 -2.35
N ILE A 82 2.90 13.41 -2.66
CA ILE A 82 2.74 12.16 -1.92
C ILE A 82 4.09 11.70 -1.38
N GLY A 83 4.29 11.85 -0.08
CA GLY A 83 5.52 11.41 0.57
C GLY A 83 5.72 9.89 0.53
N ALA A 84 4.67 9.12 0.82
CA ALA A 84 4.75 7.66 0.85
C ALA A 84 3.43 6.98 0.50
N VAL A 85 3.53 5.78 -0.05
CA VAL A 85 2.40 4.86 -0.24
C VAL A 85 2.74 3.50 0.35
N ASP A 86 1.89 3.00 1.24
CA ASP A 86 1.92 1.62 1.74
C ASP A 86 0.73 0.85 1.15
N LEU A 87 0.95 -0.38 0.69
CA LEU A 87 -0.08 -1.27 0.19
C LEU A 87 -0.02 -2.62 0.92
N ALA A 88 -1.18 -3.10 1.35
CA ALA A 88 -1.36 -4.43 1.89
C ALA A 88 -2.37 -5.20 1.02
N PHE A 89 -2.02 -6.41 0.62
CA PHE A 89 -2.86 -7.29 -0.18
C PHE A 89 -3.19 -8.55 0.61
N GLU A 90 -4.46 -8.89 0.70
CA GLU A 90 -4.98 -10.03 1.47
C GLU A 90 -5.94 -10.85 0.62
N SER A 91 -5.82 -12.17 0.66
CA SER A 91 -6.77 -13.07 -0.02
C SER A 91 -8.16 -12.96 0.62
N GLY A 92 -9.16 -12.65 -0.19
CA GLY A 92 -10.57 -12.62 0.20
C GLY A 92 -11.25 -13.99 0.06
N ALA A 93 -12.44 -14.10 0.64
CA ALA A 93 -13.22 -15.35 0.65
C ALA A 93 -13.74 -15.77 -0.73
N ASP A 94 -13.88 -14.82 -1.66
CA ASP A 94 -14.54 -15.03 -2.96
C ASP A 94 -13.54 -15.16 -4.12
N GLY A 95 -12.28 -15.47 -3.82
CA GLY A 95 -11.21 -15.52 -4.83
C GLY A 95 -10.71 -14.13 -5.27
N ALA A 96 -11.29 -13.05 -4.76
CA ALA A 96 -10.78 -11.69 -4.89
C ALA A 96 -9.64 -11.42 -3.88
N VAL A 97 -8.88 -10.36 -4.11
CA VAL A 97 -7.84 -9.87 -3.20
C VAL A 97 -8.23 -8.48 -2.71
N ALA A 98 -8.33 -8.33 -1.39
CA ALA A 98 -8.50 -7.03 -0.77
C ALA A 98 -7.16 -6.29 -0.80
N ALA A 99 -7.13 -5.12 -1.42
CA ALA A 99 -6.00 -4.22 -1.34
C ALA A 99 -6.35 -3.03 -0.44
N THR A 100 -5.51 -2.77 0.56
CA THR A 100 -5.57 -1.55 1.38
C THR A 100 -4.41 -0.66 0.94
N VAL A 101 -4.72 0.55 0.49
CA VAL A 101 -3.75 1.56 0.06
C VAL A 101 -3.76 2.68 1.09
N VAL A 102 -2.60 2.98 1.64
CA VAL A 102 -2.40 4.07 2.60
C VAL A 102 -1.45 5.08 1.98
N VAL A 103 -1.88 6.33 1.89
CA VAL A 103 -1.09 7.42 1.34
C VAL A 103 -0.77 8.41 2.45
N ASP A 104 0.51 8.69 2.63
CA ASP A 104 1.01 9.78 3.45
C ASP A 104 1.39 10.93 2.50
N ASP A 105 0.70 12.07 2.60
CA ASP A 105 1.00 13.25 1.80
C ASP A 105 2.24 14.00 2.34
N GLU A 106 2.77 14.94 1.56
CA GLU A 106 3.90 15.78 1.99
C GLU A 106 3.54 16.69 3.19
N GLY A 107 2.26 17.02 3.36
CA GLY A 107 1.72 17.82 4.48
C GLY A 107 1.56 17.04 5.79
N GLY A 108 1.84 15.74 5.79
CA GLY A 108 1.67 14.85 6.95
C GLY A 108 0.24 14.32 7.14
N ALA A 109 -0.69 14.62 6.25
CA ALA A 109 -2.01 14.00 6.23
C ALA A 109 -1.92 12.57 5.70
N ARG A 110 -2.72 11.69 6.32
CA ARG A 110 -2.79 10.28 5.98
C ARG A 110 -4.19 9.93 5.50
N SER A 111 -4.28 9.31 4.33
CA SER A 111 -5.53 8.78 3.78
C SER A 111 -5.43 7.28 3.58
N THR A 112 -6.57 6.60 3.56
CA THR A 112 -6.64 5.16 3.34
C THR A 112 -7.81 4.81 2.44
N ALA A 113 -7.52 4.08 1.37
CA ALA A 113 -8.50 3.54 0.45
C ALA A 113 -8.46 2.00 0.48
N ARG A 114 -9.61 1.38 0.23
CA ARG A 114 -9.74 -0.08 0.10
C ARG A 114 -10.39 -0.41 -1.23
N LEU A 115 -9.84 -1.38 -1.93
CA LEU A 115 -10.41 -1.92 -3.15
C LEU A 115 -10.39 -3.44 -3.13
N SER A 116 -11.37 -4.03 -3.81
CA SER A 116 -11.40 -5.46 -4.09
C SER A 116 -10.90 -5.65 -5.52
N LEU A 117 -9.83 -6.41 -5.68
CA LEU A 117 -9.25 -6.73 -6.97
C LEU A 117 -9.61 -8.17 -7.36
N PRO A 118 -10.10 -8.42 -8.58
CA PRO A 118 -10.16 -9.78 -9.09
C PRO A 118 -8.73 -10.33 -9.23
N TRP A 119 -8.57 -11.65 -9.10
CA TRP A 119 -7.24 -12.28 -9.03
C TRP A 119 -6.34 -11.94 -10.23
N GLU A 120 -6.92 -11.81 -11.42
CA GLU A 120 -6.23 -11.44 -12.66
C GLU A 120 -5.64 -10.02 -12.66
N ASP A 121 -6.23 -9.09 -11.89
CA ASP A 121 -5.79 -7.70 -11.79
C ASP A 121 -4.74 -7.48 -10.69
N VAL A 122 -4.46 -8.52 -9.89
CA VAL A 122 -3.44 -8.47 -8.85
C VAL A 122 -2.04 -8.48 -9.49
N PRO A 123 -1.15 -7.53 -9.14
CA PRO A 123 0.23 -7.49 -9.62
C PRO A 123 0.92 -8.85 -9.53
N GLN A 124 1.70 -9.24 -10.55
CA GLN A 124 2.26 -10.60 -10.65
C GLN A 124 3.15 -10.92 -9.46
N GLY A 125 3.98 -9.96 -9.02
CA GLY A 125 4.84 -10.13 -7.85
C GLY A 125 4.04 -10.30 -6.55
N VAL A 126 2.85 -9.70 -6.44
CA VAL A 126 1.95 -9.86 -5.29
C VAL A 126 1.28 -11.23 -5.31
N ARG A 127 0.80 -11.68 -6.49
CA ARG A 127 0.24 -13.04 -6.65
C ARG A 127 1.24 -14.11 -6.24
N ALA A 128 2.50 -13.98 -6.69
CA ALA A 128 3.55 -14.92 -6.34
C ALA A 128 3.79 -14.99 -4.82
N ASP A 129 3.74 -13.85 -4.13
CA ASP A 129 3.91 -13.79 -2.68
C ASP A 129 2.70 -14.36 -1.93
N LEU A 130 1.47 -14.05 -2.36
CA LEU A 130 0.25 -14.60 -1.76
C LEU A 130 0.21 -16.13 -1.88
N LEU A 131 0.59 -16.66 -3.05
CA LEU A 131 0.68 -18.11 -3.26
C LEU A 131 1.77 -18.76 -2.40
N ARG A 132 2.88 -18.07 -2.16
CA ARG A 132 4.01 -18.59 -1.37
C ARG A 132 3.73 -18.53 0.14
N ASN A 133 3.14 -17.44 0.60
CA ASN A 133 3.01 -17.12 2.03
C ASN A 133 1.62 -17.48 2.60
N GLY A 134 0.69 -17.95 1.74
CA GLY A 134 -0.65 -18.37 2.13
C GLY A 134 -1.49 -17.21 2.64
N ALA A 135 -1.97 -17.32 3.89
CA ALA A 135 -2.86 -16.34 4.50
C ALA A 135 -2.17 -15.04 4.97
N SER A 136 -0.85 -14.93 4.83
CA SER A 136 -0.14 -13.72 5.25
C SER A 136 -0.31 -12.61 4.22
N PRO A 137 -0.59 -11.36 4.65
CA PRO A 137 -0.70 -10.23 3.73
C PRO A 137 0.62 -10.02 2.98
N ALA A 138 0.51 -9.78 1.67
CA ALA A 138 1.64 -9.31 0.87
C ALA A 138 1.75 -7.79 1.02
N LEU A 139 2.86 -7.33 1.60
CA LEU A 139 3.11 -5.91 1.85
C LEU A 139 3.99 -5.31 0.75
N ARG A 140 3.66 -4.08 0.34
CA ARG A 140 4.42 -3.26 -0.60
C ARG A 140 4.46 -1.82 -0.12
N SER A 141 5.50 -1.11 -0.49
CA SER A 141 5.62 0.32 -0.20
C SER A 141 6.41 1.01 -1.30
N TRP A 142 6.04 2.24 -1.65
CA TRP A 142 6.91 3.13 -2.41
C TRP A 142 7.04 4.47 -1.67
N ARG A 143 8.18 5.13 -1.89
CA ARG A 143 8.47 6.50 -1.45
C ARG A 143 8.74 7.34 -2.69
N ALA A 144 8.18 8.53 -2.77
CA ALA A 144 8.57 9.46 -3.83
C ALA A 144 10.08 9.71 -3.75
N ALA A 145 10.74 9.82 -4.91
CA ALA A 145 12.14 10.22 -4.95
C ALA A 145 12.23 11.68 -4.46
N ALA A 146 13.09 11.92 -3.47
CA ALA A 146 13.39 13.25 -2.95
C ALA A 146 14.22 14.07 -3.96
#